data_AF-B0VKY5-F1
#
_entry.id   AF-B0VKY5-F1
#
_cell.length_a   1.000
_cell.length_b   1.000
_cell.length_c   1.000
_cell.angle_alpha   90.00
_cell.angle_beta   90.00
_cell.angle_gamma   90.00
#
_symmetry.space_group_name_H-M   'P 1'
#
loop_
_entity.id
_entity.type
_entity.pdbx_description
1 polymer ?
#
loop_
_entity_poly.entity_id
_entity_poly.type
_entity_poly.pdbx_seq_one_letter_code
_entity_poly.pdbx_strand_id
1 'polypeptide(L)' 'MQEDIDAGKVSGTKIITHTQIRQELQSKVDVAQARFDANPSKKNKDKLADAQKDLSHAIRDGECLIKGCVPSEYLKK' A
#
# COMPACT_ATOMS: atom_id res chain seq x y z
N MET A 1 -17.30 -9.40 -7.45
CA MET A 1 -16.38 -8.45 -6.77
C MET A 1 -15.45 -7.73 -7.75
N GLN A 2 -14.59 -8.42 -8.51
CA GLN A 2 -13.81 -7.77 -9.58
C GLN A 2 -14.73 -7.30 -10.72
N GLU A 3 -15.68 -8.15 -11.14
CA GLU A 3 -16.66 -7.87 -12.20
C GLU A 3 -17.61 -6.70 -11.87
N ASP A 4 -17.98 -6.52 -10.60
CA ASP A 4 -18.88 -5.43 -10.17
C ASP A 4 -18.19 -4.05 -10.17
N ILE A 5 -16.87 -4.05 -10.07
CA ILE A 5 -16.03 -2.85 -10.05
C ILE A 5 -15.74 -2.40 -11.47
N ASP A 6 -15.46 -3.34 -12.37
CA ASP A 6 -15.34 -3.07 -13.80
C ASP A 6 -16.67 -2.63 -14.42
N ALA A 7 -17.81 -3.06 -13.85
CA ALA A 7 -19.14 -2.62 -14.25
C ALA A 7 -19.54 -1.22 -13.74
N GLY A 8 -18.68 -0.52 -12.97
CA GLY A 8 -18.93 0.86 -12.52
C GLY A 8 -20.03 1.02 -11.46
N LYS A 9 -20.47 -0.06 -10.80
CA LYS A 9 -21.52 -0.02 -9.76
C LYS A 9 -21.09 0.66 -8.45
N VAL A 10 -19.79 0.87 -8.26
CA VAL A 10 -19.24 1.44 -7.01
C VAL A 10 -18.56 2.77 -7.31
N SER A 11 -19.35 3.84 -7.40
CA SER A 11 -18.82 5.20 -7.53
C SER A 11 -18.22 5.66 -6.20
N GLY A 12 -16.91 5.87 -6.14
CA GLY A 12 -16.20 6.37 -4.96
C GLY A 12 -15.30 5.36 -4.25
N THR A 13 -15.15 4.15 -4.80
CA THR A 13 -14.32 3.10 -4.22
C THR A 13 -13.29 2.64 -5.26
N LYS A 14 -12.01 2.94 -5.02
CA LYS A 14 -10.90 2.43 -5.83
C LYS A 14 -10.29 1.23 -5.12
N ILE A 15 -10.29 0.08 -5.78
CA ILE A 15 -9.39 -1.00 -5.38
C ILE A 15 -7.98 -0.58 -5.77
N ILE A 16 -7.14 -0.40 -4.76
CA ILE A 16 -5.70 -0.38 -4.97
C ILE A 16 -5.28 -1.83 -4.99
N THR A 17 -4.94 -2.31 -6.19
CA THR A 17 -4.49 -3.69 -6.37
C THR A 17 -3.19 -3.93 -5.60
N HIS A 18 -2.93 -5.17 -5.24
CA HIS A 18 -1.67 -5.57 -4.61
C HIS A 18 -0.43 -5.04 -5.35
N THR A 19 -0.44 -5.03 -6.68
CA THR A 19 0.64 -4.49 -7.51
C THR A 19 0.84 -2.98 -7.30
N GLN A 20 -0.24 -2.21 -7.21
CA GLN A 20 -0.17 -0.77 -6.97
C GLN A 20 0.31 -0.43 -5.55
N ILE A 21 -0.09 -1.23 -4.55
CA ILE A 21 0.41 -1.09 -3.17
C ILE A 21 1.92 -1.35 -3.12
N ARG A 22 2.38 -2.40 -3.82
CA ARG A 22 3.81 -2.69 -3.92
C ARG A 22 4.58 -1.55 -4.58
N GLN A 23 4.05 -0.95 -5.64
CA GLN A 23 4.68 0.20 -6.29
C GLN A 23 4.74 1.42 -5.35
N GLU A 24 3.66 1.71 -4.62
CA GLU A 24 3.64 2.84 -3.68
C GLU A 24 4.59 2.63 -2.50
N LEU A 25 4.62 1.41 -1.94
CA LEU A 25 5.54 1.06 -0.86
C LEU A 25 7.00 1.03 -1.32
N GLN A 26 7.28 0.55 -2.55
CA GLN A 26 8.61 0.63 -3.14
C GLN A 26 9.07 2.08 -3.27
N SER A 27 8.22 2.98 -3.75
CA SER A 27 8.55 4.41 -3.83
C SER A 27 8.88 5.02 -2.46
N LYS A 28 8.17 4.59 -1.39
CA LYS A 28 8.49 5.02 -0.02
C LYS A 28 9.83 4.49 0.47
N VAL A 29 10.19 3.25 0.13
CA VAL A 29 11.51 2.66 0.40
C VAL A 29 12.59 3.47 -0.32
N ASP A 30 12.40 3.79 -1.60
CA ASP A 30 13.38 4.53 -2.41
C ASP A 30 13.63 5.93 -1.83
N VAL A 31 12.57 6.64 -1.41
CA VAL A 31 12.70 7.94 -0.73
C VAL A 31 13.41 7.82 0.62
N ALA A 32 13.12 6.77 1.38
CA ALA A 32 13.80 6.53 2.65
C ALA A 32 15.29 6.19 2.45
N GLN A 33 15.61 5.43 1.40
CA GLN A 33 16.97 5.08 1.02
C GLN A 33 17.75 6.33 0.63
N ALA A 34 17.21 7.18 -0.26
CA ALA A 34 17.84 8.43 -0.66
C ALA A 34 18.10 9.37 0.54
N ARG A 35 17.18 9.40 1.52
CA ARG A 35 17.35 10.19 2.76
C ARG A 35 18.44 9.61 3.66
N PHE A 36 18.56 8.29 3.73
CA PHE A 36 19.63 7.62 4.47
C PHE A 36 20.98 7.84 3.79
N ASP A 37 21.06 7.72 2.47
CA ASP A 37 22.28 7.92 1.68
C ASP A 37 22.77 9.38 1.79
N ALA A 38 21.85 10.34 1.75
CA ALA A 38 22.18 11.77 1.90
C ALA A 38 22.58 12.14 3.34
N ASN A 39 22.01 11.48 4.35
CA ASN A 39 22.35 11.73 5.76
C ASN A 39 22.20 10.44 6.59
N PRO A 40 23.27 9.65 6.71
CA PRO A 40 23.25 8.42 7.49
C PRO A 40 23.11 8.74 8.98
N SER A 41 21.90 8.59 9.50
CA SER A 41 21.59 8.75 10.91
C SER A 41 20.79 7.55 11.41
N LYS A 42 20.86 7.27 12.71
CA LYS A 42 20.06 6.19 13.32
C LYS A 42 18.58 6.34 12.99
N LYS A 43 18.05 7.56 13.07
CA LYS A 43 16.67 7.89 12.71
C LYS A 43 16.33 7.55 11.25
N ASN A 44 17.23 7.84 10.30
CA ASN A 44 16.99 7.53 8.89
C ASN A 44 17.14 6.04 8.60
N LYS A 45 18.05 5.35 9.30
CA LYS A 45 18.19 3.89 9.24
C LYS A 45 16.93 3.19 9.73
N ASP A 46 16.40 3.60 10.88
CA ASP A 46 15.19 3.04 11.46
C ASP A 46 13.99 3.24 10.51
N LYS A 47 13.84 4.44 9.94
CA LYS A 47 12.81 4.74 8.93
C LYS A 47 12.93 3.91 7.64
N LEU A 48 14.15 3.65 7.18
CA LEU A 48 14.40 2.80 6.02
C LEU A 48 14.02 1.34 6.32
N ALA A 49 14.39 0.83 7.49
CA ALA A 49 14.05 -0.51 7.93
C ALA A 49 12.52 -0.70 8.09
N ASP A 50 11.83 0.29 8.65
CA ASP A 50 10.37 0.29 8.77
C ASP A 50 9.71 0.25 7.39
N ALA A 51 10.14 1.10 6.44
CA ALA A 51 9.60 1.10 5.08
C ALA A 51 9.82 -0.23 4.34
N GLN A 52 11.00 -0.85 4.52
CA GLN A 52 11.30 -2.16 3.94
C GLN A 52 10.44 -3.27 4.57
N LYS A 53 10.19 -3.19 5.88
CA LYS A 53 9.33 -4.11 6.60
C LYS A 53 7.88 -4.01 6.13
N ASP A 54 7.37 -2.79 5.95
CA ASP A 54 6.02 -2.55 5.42
C ASP A 54 5.86 -3.13 4.01
N LEU A 55 6.84 -2.92 3.13
CA LEU A 55 6.85 -3.54 1.80
C LEU A 55 6.86 -5.08 1.88
N SER A 56 7.69 -5.65 2.75
CA SER A 56 7.78 -7.10 2.94
C SER A 56 6.47 -7.70 3.46
N HIS A 57 5.80 -7.03 4.40
CA HIS A 57 4.51 -7.47 4.92
C HIS A 57 3.44 -7.41 3.84
N ALA A 58 3.34 -6.29 3.12
CA ALA A 58 2.38 -6.14 2.04
C ALA A 58 2.56 -7.20 0.96
N ILE A 59 3.81 -7.55 0.59
CA ILE A 59 4.12 -8.64 -0.36
C ILE A 59 3.69 -10.01 0.19
N ARG A 60 4.05 -10.32 1.45
CA ARG A 60 3.79 -11.63 2.05
C ARG A 60 2.30 -11.91 2.18
N ASP A 61 1.53 -10.91 2.58
CA ASP A 61 0.13 -11.08 2.96
C ASP A 61 -0.82 -10.91 1.77
N GLY A 62 -0.29 -10.59 0.58
CA GLY A 62 -1.12 -10.37 -0.61
C GLY A 62 -2.08 -9.17 -0.45
N GLU A 63 -1.74 -8.24 0.45
CA GLU A 63 -2.67 -7.20 0.90
C GLU A 63 -3.18 -6.37 -0.29
N CYS A 64 -4.49 -6.12 -0.27
CA CYS A 64 -5.20 -5.25 -1.19
C CYS A 64 -5.92 -4.18 -0.34
N LEU A 65 -5.77 -2.91 -0.70
CA LEU A 65 -6.32 -1.77 0.02
C LEU A 65 -7.54 -1.29 -0.74
N ILE A 66 -8.69 -1.37 -0.10
CA ILE A 66 -9.92 -0.79 -0.63
C ILE A 66 -9.99 0.65 -0.11
N LYS A 67 -9.74 1.62 -0.99
CA LYS A 67 -9.78 3.05 -0.64
C LYS A 67 -11.09 3.65 -1.12
N GLY A 68 -11.95 4.04 -0.18
CA GLY A 68 -13.25 4.68 -0.44
C GLY A 68 -14.31 4.31 0.59
N CYS A 69 -15.52 4.86 0.46
CA CYS A 69 -16.68 4.33 1.18
C CYS A 69 -17.03 2.97 0.58
N VAL A 70 -16.85 1.91 1.35
CA VAL A 70 -17.30 0.56 0.99
C VAL A 70 -18.74 0.44 1.47
N PRO A 71 -19.72 0.17 0.58
CA PRO A 71 -21.09 -0.09 1.02
C PRO A 71 -21.10 -1.23 2.04
N SER A 72 -21.86 -1.07 3.12
CA SER A 72 -21.87 -2.00 4.26
C SER A 72 -22.26 -3.44 3.88
N GLU A 73 -22.92 -3.63 2.74
CA GLU A 73 -23.30 -4.93 2.19
C GLU A 73 -22.10 -5.81 1.81
N TYR A 74 -20.93 -5.20 1.57
CA TYR A 74 -19.68 -5.91 1.26
C TYR A 74 -18.79 -6.12 2.50
N LEU A 75 -19.16 -5.53 3.65
CA LEU A 75 -18.51 -5.77 4.93
C LEU A 75 -19.29 -6.87 5.65
N LYS A 76 -18.90 -8.13 5.42
CA LYS A 76 -19.46 -9.24 6.21
C LYS A 76 -19.10 -9.03 7.69
N LYS A 77 -20.12 -9.05 8.56
CA LYS A 77 -19.96 -9.19 10.00
C LYS A 77 -19.38 -10.55 10.35
#